data_AF-A0A1F7GPV9-F1
#
_entry.id   AF-A0A1F7GPV9-F1
#
_cell.length_a   1.000
_cell.length_b   1.000
_cell.length_c   1.000
_cell.angle_alpha   90.00
_cell.angle_beta   90.00
_cell.angle_gamma   90.00
#
_symmetry.space_group_name_H-M   'P 1'
#
loop_
_entity.id
_entity.type
_entity.pdbx_description
1 polymer ?
#
loop_
_entity_poly.entity_id
_entity_poly.type
_entity_poly.pdbx_seq_one_letter_code
_entity_poly.pdbx_strand_id
1 'polypeptide(L)'
;MRKILLVIVTGFLLFIIAALIRDPEKILPMGQIKQFTKSYESCPSPFVFQMPVDINRVTSILYPGQYRGGEYKAHGGFRFDNSHPDEIKVVAPYDAEVIAGARYPVDGEIQYTFDFTHPCGIRYRFGHLLTLTPKFQAIADKFPLPKGLDSRTTEVYPPIKVKQGEIIATAVGLTKGGPSALGGLNTFVDWGVYDYRQKNESSKDPAWVAKHTYEIEHYAVCWFDWISSEDKTKVLALPSSDYQSGKSSDYCK
;
A
#
# COMPACT_ATOMS: atom_id res chain seq x y z
N MET A 1 -36.21 -41.16 38.20
CA MET A 1 -36.24 -41.43 36.73
C MET A 1 -36.89 -40.28 35.94
N ARG A 2 -36.45 -39.03 36.10
CA ARG A 2 -37.04 -37.86 35.40
C ARG A 2 -36.02 -36.92 34.74
N LYS A 3 -34.72 -37.20 34.91
CA LYS A 3 -33.61 -36.38 34.35
C LYS A 3 -32.88 -37.04 33.17
N ILE A 4 -33.08 -38.33 32.91
CA ILE A 4 -32.48 -39.05 31.77
C ILE A 4 -33.38 -38.94 30.50
N LEU A 5 -34.69 -38.77 30.68
CA LEU A 5 -35.64 -38.65 29.57
C LEU A 5 -35.57 -37.30 28.85
N LEU A 6 -35.04 -36.24 29.49
CA LEU A 6 -34.96 -34.90 28.90
C LEU A 6 -33.77 -34.75 27.93
N VAL A 7 -32.70 -35.54 28.10
CA VAL A 7 -31.48 -35.46 27.26
C VAL A 7 -31.63 -36.25 25.96
N ILE A 8 -32.41 -37.33 25.96
CA ILE A 8 -32.64 -38.14 24.76
C ILE A 8 -33.63 -37.46 23.81
N VAL A 9 -34.62 -36.73 24.33
CA VAL A 9 -35.62 -36.03 23.50
C VAL A 9 -35.03 -34.79 22.82
N THR A 10 -34.11 -34.05 23.44
CA THR A 10 -33.40 -32.93 22.78
C THR A 10 -32.34 -33.40 21.78
N GLY A 11 -31.63 -34.49 22.05
CA GLY A 11 -30.64 -35.06 21.12
C GLY A 11 -31.27 -35.62 19.83
N PHE A 12 -32.44 -36.26 19.93
CA PHE A 12 -33.11 -36.84 18.76
C PHE A 12 -33.85 -35.78 17.89
N LEU A 13 -34.34 -34.69 18.49
CA LEU A 13 -34.95 -33.59 17.74
C LEU A 13 -33.93 -32.82 16.88
N LEU A 14 -32.71 -32.65 17.37
CA LEU A 14 -31.62 -31.99 16.64
C LEU A 14 -31.11 -32.83 15.46
N PHE A 15 -31.09 -34.17 15.59
CA PHE A 15 -30.69 -35.06 14.49
C PHE A 15 -31.74 -35.19 13.39
N ILE A 16 -33.04 -35.12 13.72
CA ILE A 16 -34.11 -35.14 12.70
C ILE A 16 -34.17 -33.82 11.91
N ILE A 17 -33.84 -32.68 12.53
CA ILE A 17 -33.73 -31.41 11.81
C ILE A 17 -32.53 -31.44 10.84
N ALA A 18 -31.40 -32.05 11.22
CA ALA A 18 -30.24 -32.20 10.34
C ALA A 18 -30.46 -33.18 9.17
N ALA A 19 -31.33 -34.19 9.33
CA ALA A 19 -31.61 -35.19 8.29
C ALA A 19 -32.73 -34.82 7.31
N LEU A 20 -33.51 -33.76 7.58
CA LEU A 20 -34.57 -33.27 6.69
C LEU A 20 -34.16 -32.06 5.83
N ILE A 21 -32.95 -31.52 6.01
CA ILE A 21 -32.42 -30.43 5.19
C ILE A 21 -31.65 -31.04 4.02
N ARG A 22 -32.36 -31.35 2.94
CA ARG A 22 -31.77 -31.83 1.68
C ARG A 22 -31.17 -30.73 0.81
N ASP A 23 -31.40 -29.46 1.12
CA ASP A 23 -30.85 -28.31 0.39
C ASP A 23 -30.41 -27.21 1.39
N PRO A 24 -29.10 -27.04 1.65
CA PRO A 24 -28.60 -25.94 2.47
C PRO A 24 -28.87 -24.56 1.86
N GLU A 25 -29.30 -24.49 0.59
CA GLU A 25 -29.65 -23.25 -0.12
C GLU A 25 -30.97 -22.59 0.34
N LYS A 26 -31.78 -23.28 1.15
CA LYS A 26 -33.10 -22.77 1.59
C LYS A 26 -33.13 -22.12 2.98
N ILE A 27 -31.99 -21.95 3.65
CA ILE A 27 -31.92 -21.38 5.02
C ILE A 27 -31.42 -19.93 5.04
N LEU A 28 -31.02 -19.35 3.91
CA LEU A 28 -30.69 -17.93 3.82
C LEU A 28 -31.59 -17.25 2.78
N PRO A 29 -32.33 -16.19 3.14
CA PRO A 29 -33.02 -15.40 2.14
C PRO A 29 -31.97 -14.89 1.14
N MET A 30 -32.19 -15.15 -0.16
CA MET A 30 -31.30 -14.76 -1.27
C MET A 30 -30.96 -13.25 -1.32
N GLY A 31 -31.52 -12.41 -0.44
CA GLY A 31 -31.11 -11.03 -0.21
C GLY A 31 -29.87 -10.83 0.68
N GLN A 32 -29.34 -11.89 1.32
CA GLN A 32 -28.11 -11.84 2.11
C GLN A 32 -26.90 -12.53 1.47
N ILE A 33 -27.08 -13.14 0.30
CA ILE A 33 -25.97 -13.41 -0.63
C ILE A 33 -25.80 -12.16 -1.51
N LYS A 34 -25.60 -10.99 -0.88
CA LYS A 34 -24.62 -10.06 -1.45
C LYS A 34 -23.29 -10.77 -1.27
N GLN A 35 -23.02 -11.61 -2.26
CA GLN A 35 -21.71 -11.86 -2.81
C GLN A 35 -20.65 -10.97 -2.16
N PHE A 36 -19.54 -11.59 -1.75
CA PHE A 36 -18.28 -10.93 -1.44
C PHE A 36 -17.71 -10.19 -2.68
N THR A 37 -18.54 -9.55 -3.50
CA THR A 37 -18.13 -8.47 -4.39
C THR A 37 -17.82 -7.31 -3.46
N LYS A 38 -16.52 -7.04 -3.29
CA LYS A 38 -16.03 -5.81 -2.70
C LYS A 38 -16.61 -4.65 -3.51
N SER A 39 -17.77 -4.14 -3.11
CA SER A 39 -18.41 -3.01 -3.78
C SER A 39 -17.67 -1.77 -3.34
N TYR A 40 -16.74 -1.33 -4.17
CA TYR A 40 -16.07 -0.06 -3.98
C TYR A 40 -17.08 1.07 -4.10
N GLU A 41 -16.89 2.10 -3.28
CA GLU A 41 -17.58 3.38 -3.50
C GLU A 41 -17.18 3.96 -4.85
N SER A 42 -17.98 4.87 -5.41
CA SER A 42 -17.59 5.58 -6.61
C SER A 42 -16.38 6.47 -6.31
N CYS A 43 -15.32 6.36 -7.12
CA CYS A 43 -14.20 7.29 -7.01
C CYS A 43 -14.61 8.68 -7.52
N PRO A 44 -14.07 9.76 -6.93
CA PRO A 44 -14.04 11.07 -7.57
C PRO A 44 -13.62 10.97 -9.04
N SER A 45 -14.27 11.75 -9.91
CA SER A 45 -13.96 11.81 -11.34
C SER A 45 -13.73 13.26 -11.75
N PRO A 46 -12.49 13.64 -12.17
CA PRO A 46 -11.29 12.80 -12.19
C PRO A 46 -10.77 12.49 -10.77
N PHE A 47 -10.10 11.34 -10.60
CA PHE A 47 -9.43 11.01 -9.34
C PHE A 47 -8.02 11.63 -9.35
N VAL A 48 -7.93 12.89 -8.93
CA VAL A 48 -6.67 13.64 -8.86
C VAL A 48 -6.28 13.82 -7.40
N PHE A 49 -5.04 13.51 -7.07
CA PHE A 49 -4.50 13.68 -5.73
C PHE A 49 -3.35 14.67 -5.64
N GLN A 50 -3.16 15.19 -4.42
CA GLN A 50 -2.07 16.08 -4.08
C GLN A 50 -0.75 15.32 -4.07
N MET A 51 0.33 15.99 -4.47
CA MET A 51 1.68 15.45 -4.29
C MET A 51 1.97 15.20 -2.80
N PRO A 52 2.50 14.01 -2.43
CA PRO A 52 2.73 13.66 -1.03
C PRO A 52 4.00 14.30 -0.46
N VAL A 53 4.76 15.00 -1.29
CA VAL A 53 6.02 15.68 -0.96
C VAL A 53 6.05 17.05 -1.65
N ASP A 54 6.94 17.93 -1.20
CA ASP A 54 7.23 19.17 -1.93
C ASP A 54 8.02 18.85 -3.21
N ILE A 55 7.34 18.87 -4.35
CA ILE A 55 7.91 18.55 -5.66
C ILE A 55 9.07 19.48 -6.05
N ASN A 56 9.13 20.69 -5.50
CA ASN A 56 10.20 21.65 -5.81
C ASN A 56 11.54 21.25 -5.17
N ARG A 57 11.52 20.30 -4.22
CA ARG A 57 12.72 19.77 -3.57
C ARG A 57 13.23 18.48 -4.21
N VAL A 58 12.43 17.88 -5.10
CA VAL A 58 12.76 16.62 -5.74
C VAL A 58 13.86 16.85 -6.77
N THR A 59 14.91 16.03 -6.71
CA THR A 59 16.05 16.10 -7.64
C THR A 59 15.95 15.09 -8.76
N SER A 60 15.38 13.92 -8.49
CA SER A 60 15.17 12.86 -9.46
C SER A 60 14.02 11.93 -9.05
N ILE A 61 13.52 11.14 -10.00
CA ILE A 61 12.36 10.27 -9.82
C ILE A 61 12.67 8.81 -10.16
N LEU A 62 12.08 7.90 -9.39
CA LEU A 62 11.99 6.48 -9.70
C LEU A 62 10.61 6.19 -10.29
N TYR A 63 10.55 5.58 -11.47
CA TYR A 63 9.28 5.28 -12.12
C TYR A 63 8.68 3.99 -11.52
N PRO A 64 7.37 3.86 -11.35
CA PRO A 64 6.77 2.58 -10.97
C PRO A 64 6.92 1.57 -12.12
N GLY A 65 7.01 0.28 -11.81
CA GLY A 65 7.09 -0.79 -12.81
C GLY A 65 8.47 -0.94 -13.45
N GLN A 66 9.52 -0.92 -12.63
CA GLN A 66 10.92 -1.06 -13.06
C GLN A 66 11.63 -2.20 -12.33
N TYR A 67 12.61 -2.83 -12.98
CA TYR A 67 13.58 -3.69 -12.30
C TYR A 67 14.70 -2.83 -11.72
N ARG A 68 14.85 -2.82 -10.39
CA ARG A 68 15.87 -2.03 -9.68
C ARG A 68 16.45 -2.84 -8.53
N GLY A 69 17.78 -2.87 -8.44
CA GLY A 69 18.47 -3.62 -7.38
C GLY A 69 18.20 -5.13 -7.43
N GLY A 70 17.94 -5.68 -8.62
CA GLY A 70 17.64 -7.11 -8.82
C GLY A 70 16.18 -7.51 -8.57
N GLU A 71 15.31 -6.58 -8.18
CA GLU A 71 13.91 -6.84 -7.90
C GLU A 71 12.98 -5.99 -8.75
N TYR A 72 11.79 -6.51 -9.06
CA TYR A 72 10.75 -5.71 -9.67
C TYR A 72 10.09 -4.80 -8.64
N LYS A 73 9.93 -3.52 -8.99
CA LYS A 73 9.36 -2.49 -8.12
C LYS A 73 8.08 -1.97 -8.72
N ALA A 74 6.95 -2.43 -8.18
CA ALA A 74 5.62 -1.95 -8.53
C ALA A 74 5.38 -0.47 -8.15
N HIS A 75 6.26 0.12 -7.34
CA HIS A 75 6.22 1.50 -6.87
C HIS A 75 7.33 2.33 -7.50
N GLY A 76 7.09 3.64 -7.56
CA GLY A 76 8.11 4.64 -7.86
C GLY A 76 8.65 5.24 -6.58
N GLY A 77 9.15 6.46 -6.68
CA GLY A 77 9.66 7.20 -5.53
C GLY A 77 10.33 8.49 -5.94
N PHE A 78 10.68 9.29 -4.94
CA PHE A 78 11.36 10.57 -5.13
C PHE A 78 12.70 10.57 -4.42
N ARG A 79 13.66 11.25 -5.01
CA ARG A 79 14.97 11.51 -4.43
C ARG A 79 15.12 13.00 -4.15
N PHE A 80 15.86 13.31 -3.10
CA PHE A 80 16.11 14.68 -2.65
C PHE A 80 17.61 14.82 -2.38
N ASP A 81 18.43 14.63 -3.42
CA ASP A 81 19.89 14.47 -3.29
C ASP A 81 20.59 15.70 -2.69
N ASN A 82 19.89 16.86 -2.70
CA ASN A 82 20.36 18.13 -2.12
C ASN A 82 19.68 18.49 -0.79
N SER A 83 18.97 17.55 -0.16
CA SER A 83 18.24 17.78 1.09
C SER A 83 18.63 16.77 2.15
N HIS A 84 18.54 17.20 3.40
CA HIS A 84 18.67 16.34 4.55
C HIS A 84 17.38 15.52 4.79
N PRO A 85 17.48 14.30 5.35
CA PRO A 85 16.34 13.45 5.69
C PRO A 85 15.21 14.16 6.45
N ASP A 86 15.54 14.93 7.47
CA ASP A 86 14.63 15.63 8.38
C ASP A 86 14.03 16.92 7.82
N GLU A 87 14.40 17.28 6.60
CA GLU A 87 13.80 18.41 5.90
C GLU A 87 12.60 17.98 5.05
N ILE A 88 12.46 16.68 4.76
CA ILE A 88 11.41 16.16 3.85
C ILE A 88 10.21 15.66 4.66
N LYS A 89 9.06 16.28 4.41
CA LYS A 89 7.77 15.86 4.95
C LYS A 89 7.03 15.00 3.93
N VAL A 90 6.33 13.99 4.44
CA VAL A 90 5.39 13.16 3.67
C VAL A 90 3.99 13.40 4.19
N VAL A 91 3.07 13.74 3.30
CA VAL A 91 1.66 13.97 3.60
C VAL A 91 0.76 12.96 2.89
N ALA A 92 -0.42 12.73 3.42
CA ALA A 92 -1.43 11.91 2.75
C ALA A 92 -1.92 12.61 1.46
N PRO A 93 -1.82 11.96 0.28
CA PRO A 93 -2.19 12.57 -0.99
C PRO A 93 -3.71 12.75 -1.17
N TYR A 94 -4.52 11.95 -0.44
CA TYR A 94 -5.98 11.98 -0.41
C TYR A 94 -6.50 11.35 0.89
N ASP A 95 -7.78 11.58 1.20
CA ASP A 95 -8.48 10.92 2.31
C ASP A 95 -8.39 9.39 2.18
N ALA A 96 -8.02 8.69 3.25
CA ALA A 96 -7.83 7.25 3.21
C ALA A 96 -7.92 6.63 4.60
N GLU A 97 -7.74 5.31 4.67
CA GLU A 97 -7.59 4.56 5.91
C GLU A 97 -6.27 3.77 5.87
N VAL A 98 -5.50 3.82 6.97
CA VAL A 98 -4.34 2.93 7.17
C VAL A 98 -4.87 1.52 7.38
N ILE A 99 -4.46 0.59 6.53
CA ILE A 99 -4.90 -0.82 6.55
C ILE A 99 -3.79 -1.80 6.89
N ALA A 100 -2.53 -1.41 6.71
CA ALA A 100 -1.39 -2.23 7.09
C ALA A 100 -0.14 -1.38 7.22
N GLY A 101 0.91 -1.94 7.81
CA GLY A 101 2.23 -1.33 7.81
C GLY A 101 3.29 -2.25 8.37
N ALA A 102 4.54 -1.81 8.36
CA ALA A 102 5.68 -2.54 8.90
C ALA A 102 6.70 -1.57 9.50
N ARG A 103 7.54 -2.10 10.38
CA ARG A 103 8.80 -1.49 10.80
C ARG A 103 9.93 -2.47 10.52
N TYR A 104 11.00 -2.03 9.87
CA TYR A 104 12.09 -2.90 9.41
C TYR A 104 13.45 -2.17 9.52
N PRO A 105 14.56 -2.89 9.74
CA PRO A 105 15.86 -2.28 9.90
C PRO A 105 16.53 -2.06 8.54
N VAL A 106 17.10 -0.88 8.33
CA VAL A 106 17.97 -0.56 7.19
C VAL A 106 19.17 0.20 7.73
N ASP A 107 20.38 -0.34 7.52
CA ASP A 107 21.64 0.25 8.00
C ASP A 107 21.64 0.64 9.50
N GLY A 108 20.92 -0.14 10.31
CA GLY A 108 20.78 0.08 11.76
C GLY A 108 19.83 1.21 12.15
N GLU A 109 18.98 1.68 11.23
CA GLU A 109 17.83 2.55 11.49
C GLU A 109 16.54 1.77 11.30
N ILE A 110 15.53 2.06 12.10
CA ILE A 110 14.18 1.54 11.85
C ILE A 110 13.50 2.45 10.84
N GLN A 111 13.05 1.84 9.75
CA GLN A 111 12.27 2.45 8.68
C GLN A 111 10.83 1.93 8.75
N TYR A 112 9.90 2.70 8.21
CA TYR A 112 8.48 2.37 8.25
C TYR A 112 7.87 2.35 6.85
N THR A 113 6.94 1.42 6.69
CA THR A 113 6.05 1.32 5.53
C THR A 113 4.61 1.37 6.01
N PHE A 114 3.74 2.05 5.27
CA PHE A 114 2.30 2.06 5.51
C PHE A 114 1.53 1.87 4.20
N ASP A 115 0.46 1.09 4.31
CA ASP A 115 -0.54 0.86 3.27
C ASP A 115 -1.83 1.58 3.61
N PHE A 116 -2.35 2.30 2.62
CA PHE A 116 -3.55 3.11 2.75
C PHE A 116 -4.56 2.70 1.69
N THR A 117 -5.84 2.74 2.05
CA THR A 117 -6.94 2.47 1.11
C THR A 117 -7.96 3.59 1.12
N HIS A 118 -8.36 4.03 -0.07
CA HIS A 118 -9.59 4.78 -0.26
C HIS A 118 -10.76 3.79 -0.41
N PRO A 119 -11.98 4.09 0.10
CA PRO A 119 -13.17 3.23 -0.05
C PRO A 119 -13.52 2.90 -1.50
N CYS A 120 -13.11 3.74 -2.44
CA CYS A 120 -13.31 3.55 -3.87
C CYS A 120 -12.33 2.55 -4.54
N GLY A 121 -11.42 1.95 -3.77
CA GLY A 121 -10.55 0.86 -4.26
C GLY A 121 -9.17 1.27 -4.76
N ILE A 122 -8.83 2.56 -4.64
CA ILE A 122 -7.47 3.02 -4.85
C ILE A 122 -6.68 2.86 -3.56
N ARG A 123 -5.45 2.36 -3.67
CA ARG A 123 -4.50 2.25 -2.56
C ARG A 123 -3.23 3.01 -2.87
N TYR A 124 -2.53 3.39 -1.82
CA TYR A 124 -1.14 3.84 -1.92
C TYR A 124 -0.29 3.25 -0.80
N ARG A 125 1.00 3.12 -1.09
CA ARG A 125 2.02 2.65 -0.15
C ARG A 125 3.14 3.67 -0.09
N PHE A 126 3.55 4.00 1.14
CA PHE A 126 4.84 4.66 1.39
C PHE A 126 5.81 3.68 2.00
N GLY A 127 7.07 3.75 1.58
CA GLY A 127 8.19 3.05 2.21
C GLY A 127 9.32 4.03 2.53
N HIS A 128 10.28 3.57 3.34
CA HIS A 128 11.43 4.38 3.76
C HIS A 128 11.05 5.69 4.48
N LEU A 129 10.01 5.63 5.30
CA LEU A 129 9.72 6.69 6.25
C LEU A 129 10.64 6.53 7.47
N LEU A 130 11.24 7.63 7.93
CA LEU A 130 12.21 7.60 9.03
C LEU A 130 11.62 8.12 10.34
N THR A 131 11.17 9.39 10.37
CA THR A 131 10.56 9.99 11.57
C THR A 131 9.06 10.16 11.33
N LEU A 132 8.25 9.40 12.06
CA LEU A 132 6.79 9.46 11.99
C LEU A 132 6.23 10.57 12.89
N THR A 133 5.05 11.09 12.54
CA THR A 133 4.30 11.92 13.50
C THR A 133 3.72 11.05 14.63
N PRO A 134 3.33 11.63 15.78
CA PRO A 134 2.89 10.84 16.94
C PRO A 134 1.75 9.85 16.64
N LYS A 135 0.82 10.24 15.78
CA LYS A 135 -0.27 9.36 15.34
C LYS A 135 0.26 8.11 14.64
N PHE A 136 1.15 8.27 13.67
CA PHE A 136 1.68 7.15 12.89
C PHE A 136 2.68 6.32 13.69
N GLN A 137 3.46 6.94 14.59
CA GLN A 137 4.31 6.21 15.52
C GLN A 137 3.49 5.28 16.42
N ALA A 138 2.36 5.75 16.96
CA ALA A 138 1.47 4.93 17.78
C ALA A 138 0.84 3.74 17.01
N ILE A 139 0.74 3.82 15.68
CA ILE A 139 0.35 2.69 14.83
C ILE A 139 1.55 1.73 14.69
N ALA A 140 2.72 2.28 14.34
CA ALA A 140 3.93 1.51 14.09
C ALA A 140 4.44 0.72 15.30
N ASP A 141 4.25 1.25 16.51
CA ASP A 141 4.67 0.61 17.75
C ASP A 141 3.95 -0.73 18.00
N LYS A 142 2.77 -0.92 17.38
CA LYS A 142 1.99 -2.17 17.44
C LYS A 142 2.48 -3.23 16.47
N PHE A 143 3.24 -2.86 15.43
CA PHE A 143 3.81 -3.82 14.50
C PHE A 143 4.89 -4.65 15.20
N PRO A 144 5.06 -5.94 14.84
CA PRO A 144 6.14 -6.73 15.40
C PRO A 144 7.48 -6.04 15.13
N LEU A 145 8.43 -6.19 16.06
CA LEU A 145 9.82 -5.87 15.72
C LEU A 145 10.28 -6.84 14.61
N PRO A 146 11.02 -6.35 13.62
CA PRO A 146 11.46 -7.18 12.52
C PRO A 146 12.39 -8.29 13.02
N LYS A 147 12.19 -9.51 12.52
CA LYS A 147 13.17 -10.59 12.68
C LYS A 147 14.07 -10.60 11.45
N GLY A 148 15.31 -10.14 11.60
CA GLY A 148 16.25 -10.02 10.47
C GLY A 148 15.77 -8.97 9.47
N LEU A 149 15.69 -9.35 8.19
CA LEU A 149 15.30 -8.49 7.07
C LEU A 149 13.80 -8.61 6.69
N ASP A 150 12.98 -9.24 7.52
CA ASP A 150 11.55 -9.39 7.25
C ASP A 150 10.83 -8.03 7.27
N SER A 151 10.26 -7.66 6.12
CA SER A 151 9.54 -6.39 5.89
C SER A 151 8.05 -6.58 5.59
N ARG A 152 7.52 -7.80 5.82
CA ARG A 152 6.09 -8.08 5.59
C ARG A 152 5.20 -7.20 6.46
N THR A 153 4.12 -6.69 5.88
CA THR A 153 3.19 -5.81 6.57
C THR A 153 2.29 -6.58 7.52
N THR A 154 1.88 -5.91 8.60
CA THR A 154 0.89 -6.34 9.57
C THR A 154 -0.38 -5.52 9.37
N GLU A 155 -1.53 -6.19 9.38
CA GLU A 155 -2.83 -5.54 9.21
C GLU A 155 -3.15 -4.59 10.38
N VAL A 156 -3.80 -3.47 10.07
CA VAL A 156 -4.35 -2.51 11.03
C VAL A 156 -5.86 -2.70 11.08
N TYR A 157 -6.36 -3.22 12.20
CA TYR A 157 -7.80 -3.41 12.41
C TYR A 157 -8.24 -2.88 13.79
N PRO A 158 -9.27 -2.02 13.87
CA PRO A 158 -9.97 -1.40 12.73
C PRO A 158 -9.04 -0.44 11.96
N PRO A 159 -9.28 -0.21 10.64
CA PRO A 159 -8.52 0.76 9.87
C PRO A 159 -8.59 2.17 10.48
N ILE A 160 -7.50 2.93 10.32
CA ILE A 160 -7.38 4.26 10.93
C ILE A 160 -7.50 5.34 9.87
N LYS A 161 -8.51 6.22 10.01
CA LYS A 161 -8.76 7.31 9.07
C LYS A 161 -7.63 8.33 9.03
N VAL A 162 -7.32 8.80 7.83
CA VAL A 162 -6.32 9.81 7.51
C VAL A 162 -6.93 10.80 6.54
N LYS A 163 -6.66 12.08 6.76
CA LYS A 163 -7.15 13.15 5.89
C LYS A 163 -6.08 13.59 4.89
N GLN A 164 -6.50 14.00 3.71
CA GLN A 164 -5.62 14.64 2.74
C GLN A 164 -4.82 15.76 3.41
N GLY A 165 -3.51 15.83 3.13
CA GLY A 165 -2.60 16.82 3.70
C GLY A 165 -2.13 16.51 5.12
N GLU A 166 -2.66 15.49 5.78
CA GLU A 166 -2.19 15.07 7.11
C GLU A 166 -0.72 14.59 7.02
N ILE A 167 0.14 15.10 7.91
CA ILE A 167 1.56 14.77 7.92
C ILE A 167 1.75 13.35 8.50
N ILE A 168 2.32 12.48 7.68
CA ILE A 168 2.64 11.08 8.01
C ILE A 168 4.02 11.00 8.64
N ALA A 169 5.01 11.63 7.99
CA ALA A 169 6.39 11.62 8.41
C ALA A 169 7.02 13.01 8.26
N THR A 170 7.97 13.32 9.12
CA THR A 170 8.80 14.53 9.09
C THR A 170 10.26 14.25 8.70
N ALA A 171 10.60 12.97 8.47
CA ALA A 171 11.87 12.61 7.86
C ALA A 171 11.72 11.33 7.01
N VAL A 172 12.55 11.18 5.98
CA VAL A 172 12.54 10.03 5.05
C VAL A 172 13.95 9.54 4.75
N GLY A 173 14.06 8.31 4.22
CA GLY A 173 15.33 7.73 3.82
C GLY A 173 16.24 7.44 5.00
N LEU A 174 17.54 7.60 4.81
CA LEU A 174 18.57 7.16 5.75
C LEU A 174 19.50 8.30 6.15
N THR A 175 19.86 8.37 7.44
CA THR A 175 20.89 9.28 7.96
C THR A 175 22.28 8.65 7.98
N LYS A 176 22.36 7.34 7.71
CA LYS A 176 23.60 6.56 7.62
C LYS A 176 23.48 5.46 6.57
N GLY A 177 24.61 4.92 6.11
CA GLY A 177 24.63 3.87 5.08
C GLY A 177 24.40 4.38 3.65
N GLY A 178 24.19 5.69 3.47
CA GLY A 178 24.14 6.33 2.16
C GLY A 178 25.51 6.53 1.50
N PRO A 179 25.53 7.05 0.26
CA PRO A 179 26.78 7.31 -0.45
C PRO A 179 27.71 8.25 0.32
N SER A 180 28.99 7.93 0.38
CA SER A 180 30.00 8.77 1.04
C SER A 180 30.09 10.17 0.42
N ALA A 181 29.86 10.28 -0.89
CA ALA A 181 29.78 11.56 -1.60
C ALA A 181 28.67 12.48 -1.08
N LEU A 182 27.65 11.94 -0.43
CA LEU A 182 26.53 12.66 0.20
C LEU A 182 26.65 12.65 1.74
N GLY A 183 27.86 12.53 2.27
CA GLY A 183 28.10 12.51 3.72
C GLY A 183 27.51 11.29 4.43
N GLY A 184 27.19 10.22 3.70
CA GLY A 184 26.55 9.02 4.24
C GLY A 184 25.02 9.11 4.33
N LEU A 185 24.42 10.20 3.84
CA LEU A 185 22.96 10.39 3.78
C LEU A 185 22.38 9.76 2.52
N ASN A 186 21.11 9.36 2.61
CA ASN A 186 20.34 8.93 1.46
C ASN A 186 18.88 9.37 1.62
N THR A 187 18.54 10.55 1.07
CA THR A 187 17.22 11.16 1.24
C THR A 187 16.30 10.78 0.09
N PHE A 188 15.32 9.91 0.36
CA PHE A 188 14.36 9.43 -0.61
C PHE A 188 13.10 8.89 0.06
N VAL A 189 12.01 8.77 -0.70
CA VAL A 189 10.79 8.08 -0.27
C VAL A 189 10.24 7.24 -1.41
N ASP A 190 9.85 6.01 -1.09
CA ASP A 190 9.16 5.13 -2.03
C ASP A 190 7.67 5.44 -2.01
N TRP A 191 7.07 5.51 -3.21
CA TRP A 191 5.63 5.76 -3.36
C TRP A 191 5.03 4.91 -4.47
N GLY A 192 4.10 4.05 -4.08
CA GLY A 192 3.29 3.24 -4.99
C GLY A 192 1.82 3.62 -4.92
N VAL A 193 1.14 3.56 -6.06
CA VAL A 193 -0.30 3.76 -6.19
C VAL A 193 -0.88 2.60 -6.98
N TYR A 194 -2.03 2.11 -6.53
CA TYR A 194 -2.61 0.87 -7.01
C TYR A 194 -4.11 1.02 -7.20
N ASP A 195 -4.62 0.61 -8.36
CA ASP A 195 -6.04 0.58 -8.67
C ASP A 195 -6.58 -0.84 -8.51
N TYR A 196 -7.08 -1.20 -7.33
CA TYR A 196 -7.63 -2.54 -7.09
C TYR A 196 -9.03 -2.76 -7.69
N ARG A 197 -9.53 -1.83 -8.52
CA ARG A 197 -10.76 -2.02 -9.30
C ARG A 197 -10.48 -2.76 -10.61
N GLN A 198 -9.26 -2.65 -11.14
CA GLN A 198 -8.88 -3.23 -12.43
C GLN A 198 -7.39 -3.53 -12.48
N LYS A 199 -7.01 -4.64 -13.12
CA LYS A 199 -5.60 -4.94 -13.37
C LYS A 199 -5.00 -3.99 -14.40
N ASN A 200 -3.70 -3.74 -14.30
CA ASN A 200 -2.97 -2.89 -15.24
C ASN A 200 -2.77 -3.53 -16.61
N GLU A 201 -2.31 -2.73 -17.57
CA GLU A 201 -2.13 -3.17 -18.97
C GLU A 201 -1.16 -4.34 -19.10
N SER A 202 -0.03 -4.31 -18.37
CA SER A 202 0.97 -5.38 -18.38
C SER A 202 0.40 -6.72 -17.93
N SER A 203 -0.60 -6.71 -17.05
CA SER A 203 -1.28 -7.92 -16.58
C SER A 203 -2.15 -8.61 -17.62
N LYS A 204 -2.32 -8.02 -18.82
CA LYS A 204 -2.96 -8.69 -19.95
C LYS A 204 -2.05 -9.70 -20.64
N ASP A 205 -0.73 -9.57 -20.47
CA ASP A 205 0.26 -10.53 -20.99
C ASP A 205 0.47 -11.69 -19.99
N PRO A 206 0.08 -12.93 -20.33
CA PRO A 206 0.29 -14.09 -19.45
C PRO A 206 1.77 -14.35 -19.13
N ALA A 207 2.69 -14.03 -20.03
CA ALA A 207 4.12 -14.22 -19.80
C ALA A 207 4.66 -13.20 -18.79
N TRP A 208 4.13 -11.98 -18.80
CA TRP A 208 4.40 -10.97 -17.78
C TRP A 208 3.83 -11.42 -16.44
N VAL A 209 2.56 -11.85 -16.39
CA VAL A 209 1.90 -12.33 -15.15
C VAL A 209 2.65 -13.51 -14.51
N ALA A 210 3.18 -14.44 -15.31
CA ALA A 210 3.94 -15.58 -14.80
C ALA A 210 5.25 -15.18 -14.08
N LYS A 211 5.83 -14.01 -14.41
CA LYS A 211 7.05 -13.49 -13.80
C LYS A 211 6.78 -12.61 -12.56
N HIS A 212 5.60 -12.02 -12.48
CA HIS A 212 5.21 -11.05 -11.47
C HIS A 212 4.20 -11.68 -10.52
N THR A 213 4.70 -12.34 -9.48
CA THR A 213 3.88 -13.17 -8.58
C THR A 213 3.26 -12.41 -7.43
N TYR A 214 3.68 -11.17 -7.17
CA TYR A 214 3.10 -10.36 -6.11
C TYR A 214 1.85 -9.67 -6.63
N GLU A 215 0.72 -9.86 -5.95
CA GLU A 215 -0.58 -9.32 -6.36
C GLU A 215 -0.53 -7.81 -6.65
N ILE A 216 0.21 -7.05 -5.85
CA ILE A 216 0.32 -5.60 -5.96
C ILE A 216 0.89 -5.15 -7.32
N GLU A 217 1.73 -5.96 -7.95
CA GLU A 217 2.31 -5.71 -9.27
C GLU A 217 1.23 -5.70 -10.35
N HIS A 218 0.11 -6.39 -10.15
CA HIS A 218 -0.96 -6.49 -11.15
C HIS A 218 -1.91 -5.29 -11.11
N TYR A 219 -1.86 -4.49 -10.04
CA TYR A 219 -2.76 -3.36 -9.81
C TYR A 219 -2.04 -2.01 -9.77
N ALA A 220 -0.72 -2.00 -9.85
CA ALA A 220 0.07 -0.77 -9.88
C ALA A 220 -0.21 0.05 -11.14
N VAL A 221 -0.24 1.38 -10.96
CA VAL A 221 -0.54 2.33 -12.03
C VAL A 221 0.60 3.32 -12.24
N CYS A 222 0.64 3.95 -13.42
CA CYS A 222 1.39 5.19 -13.57
C CYS A 222 0.61 6.34 -12.92
N TRP A 223 0.99 6.69 -11.70
CA TRP A 223 0.30 7.73 -10.93
C TRP A 223 0.49 9.15 -11.50
N PHE A 224 1.32 9.34 -12.52
CA PHE A 224 1.57 10.65 -13.14
C PHE A 224 0.31 11.23 -13.78
N ASP A 225 -0.64 10.38 -14.18
CA ASP A 225 -1.91 10.80 -14.76
C ASP A 225 -2.94 11.22 -13.69
N TRP A 226 -2.62 11.00 -12.41
CA TRP A 226 -3.55 11.14 -11.27
C TRP A 226 -3.12 12.28 -10.34
N ILE A 227 -2.21 13.14 -10.81
CA ILE A 227 -1.79 14.39 -10.17
C ILE A 227 -2.20 15.58 -11.03
N SER A 228 -2.04 16.79 -10.50
CA SER A 228 -2.33 18.00 -11.26
C SER A 228 -1.48 18.06 -12.54
N SER A 229 -1.98 18.70 -13.60
CA SER A 229 -1.21 18.87 -14.84
C SER A 229 0.12 19.60 -14.60
N GLU A 230 0.14 20.54 -13.65
CA GLU A 230 1.35 21.26 -13.25
C GLU A 230 2.38 20.29 -12.63
N ASP A 231 1.96 19.47 -11.67
CA ASP A 231 2.85 18.51 -11.02
C ASP A 231 3.30 17.42 -11.99
N LYS A 232 2.42 16.98 -12.90
CA LYS A 232 2.78 16.05 -13.99
C LYS A 232 3.89 16.62 -14.85
N THR A 233 3.82 17.89 -15.24
CA THR A 233 4.89 18.55 -16.01
C THR A 233 6.21 18.56 -15.23
N LYS A 234 6.18 18.90 -13.94
CA LYS A 234 7.38 18.87 -13.08
C LYS A 234 7.96 17.47 -12.99
N VAL A 235 7.12 16.47 -12.72
CA VAL A 235 7.50 15.05 -12.61
C VAL A 235 8.16 14.55 -13.90
N LEU A 236 7.57 14.84 -15.06
CA LEU A 236 8.11 14.40 -16.36
C LEU A 236 9.42 15.10 -16.72
N ALA A 237 9.65 16.32 -16.22
CA ALA A 237 10.88 17.06 -16.41
C ALA A 237 12.05 16.54 -15.56
N LEU A 238 11.79 15.82 -14.46
CA LEU A 238 12.83 15.27 -13.61
C LEU A 238 13.69 14.24 -14.35
N PRO A 239 14.99 14.14 -14.03
CA PRO A 239 15.83 13.04 -14.46
C PRO A 239 15.40 11.74 -13.75
N SER A 240 15.64 10.59 -14.40
CA SER A 240 15.50 9.31 -13.72
C SER A 240 16.59 9.16 -12.66
N SER A 241 16.21 8.66 -11.48
CA SER A 241 17.17 8.25 -10.46
C SER A 241 17.78 6.88 -10.74
N ASP A 242 17.12 6.02 -11.50
CA ASP A 242 17.67 4.72 -11.87
C ASP A 242 18.38 4.83 -13.23
N TYR A 243 19.70 4.70 -13.21
CA TYR A 243 20.53 4.82 -14.41
C TYR A 243 20.39 3.62 -15.35
N GLN A 244 19.96 2.46 -14.84
CA GLN A 244 19.82 1.24 -15.63
C GLN A 244 18.52 1.25 -16.43
N SER A 245 17.39 1.46 -15.77
CA SER A 245 16.08 1.50 -16.43
C SER A 245 15.80 2.87 -17.07
N GLY A 246 16.46 3.93 -16.61
CA GLY A 246 16.15 5.29 -17.04
C GLY A 246 14.67 5.60 -16.81
N LYS A 247 14.00 6.14 -17.82
CA LYS A 247 12.55 6.38 -17.82
C LYS A 247 11.73 5.20 -18.35
N SER A 248 12.37 4.05 -18.64
CA SER A 248 11.66 2.85 -19.07
C SER A 248 10.81 2.31 -17.93
N SER A 249 9.53 2.06 -18.19
CA SER A 249 8.58 1.58 -17.20
C SER A 249 7.52 0.71 -17.88
N ASP A 250 7.09 -0.34 -17.20
CA ASP A 250 5.97 -1.15 -17.64
C ASP A 250 4.63 -0.38 -17.55
N TYR A 251 4.50 0.53 -16.60
CA TYR A 251 3.23 1.21 -16.30
C TYR A 251 3.15 2.62 -16.89
N CYS A 252 4.25 3.36 -16.91
CA CYS A 252 4.34 4.72 -17.41
C CYS A 252 4.86 4.73 -18.84
N LYS A 253 4.03 5.19 -19.78
CA LYS A 253 4.33 5.29 -21.21
C LYS A 253 4.34 6.74 -21.68
#